data_AF-A0A7C9DT89-F1
#
_entry.id   AF-A0A7C9DT89-F1
#
_cell.length_a   1.000
_cell.length_b   1.000
_cell.length_c   1.000
_cell.angle_alpha   90.00
_cell.angle_beta   90.00
_cell.angle_gamma   90.00
#
_symmetry.space_group_name_H-M   'P 1'
#
loop_
_entity.id
_entity.type
_entity.pdbx_description
1 polymer ?
#
loop_
_entity_poly.entity_id
_entity_poly.type
_entity_poly.pdbx_seq_one_letter_code
_entity_poly.pdbx_strand_id
1 'polypeptide(L)'
;FYKFQNEFWNACMDCEIKDRQPIDEGFIITVVVNTRNKSKKRQVAYKPCNHMAHCSCKMVECEGILCSHILCVLKGKTLRELPNHYIVNRWTKMAAYKPVFDVDCTLLEGRSQIEQED
;
A
#
# COMPACT_ATOMS: atom_id res chain seq x y z
N PHE A 1 10.60 4.49 -4.19
CA PHE A 1 10.63 3.17 -4.87
C PHE A 1 11.35 2.11 -4.04
N TYR A 2 12.67 2.21 -3.81
CA TYR A 2 13.45 1.18 -3.08
C TYR A 2 12.93 0.84 -1.68
N LYS A 3 12.48 1.83 -0.90
CA LYS A 3 11.86 1.59 0.41
C LYS A 3 10.64 0.66 0.32
N PHE A 4 9.79 0.86 -0.69
CA PHE A 4 8.62 0.00 -0.89
C PHE A 4 9.04 -1.42 -1.30
N GLN A 5 10.04 -1.57 -2.18
CA GLN A 5 10.58 -2.88 -2.54
C GLN A 5 11.14 -3.63 -1.31
N ASN A 6 11.85 -2.91 -0.42
CA ASN A 6 12.33 -3.46 0.84
C ASN A 6 11.17 -3.91 1.75
N GLU A 7 10.13 -3.08 1.91
CA GLU A 7 8.94 -3.49 2.68
C GLU A 7 8.22 -4.69 2.05
N PHE A 8 8.15 -4.77 0.72
CA PHE A 8 7.58 -5.91 0.01
C PHE A 8 8.41 -7.19 0.20
N TRP A 9 9.73 -7.07 0.17
CA TRP A 9 10.65 -8.17 0.47
C TRP A 9 10.45 -8.67 1.91
N ASN A 10 10.47 -7.76 2.88
CA ASN A 10 10.29 -8.08 4.30
C ASN A 10 8.90 -8.70 4.56
N ALA A 11 7.86 -8.25 3.86
CA ALA A 11 6.53 -8.85 3.92
C ALA A 11 6.52 -10.32 3.46
N CYS A 12 7.35 -10.64 2.47
CA CYS A 12 7.43 -11.98 1.91
C CYS A 12 8.34 -12.92 2.70
N MET A 13 9.42 -12.41 3.28
CA MET A 13 10.48 -13.23 3.87
C MET A 13 10.48 -13.21 5.40
N ASP A 14 10.21 -12.06 6.00
CA ASP A 14 10.41 -11.85 7.43
C ASP A 14 9.10 -11.74 8.22
N CYS A 15 7.97 -11.50 7.55
CA CYS A 15 6.67 -11.34 8.19
C CYS A 15 5.86 -12.64 8.19
N GLU A 16 5.25 -12.95 9.33
CA GLU A 16 4.39 -14.11 9.51
C GLU A 16 3.10 -13.72 10.25
N ILE A 17 1.94 -14.18 9.76
CA ILE A 17 0.66 -14.01 10.46
C ILE A 17 0.55 -15.09 11.54
N LYS A 18 0.46 -14.68 12.82
CA LYS A 18 0.34 -15.62 13.96
C LYS A 18 -1.09 -15.82 14.44
N ASP A 19 -1.92 -14.78 14.35
CA ASP A 19 -3.27 -14.82 14.91
C ASP A 19 -4.21 -13.87 14.19
N ARG A 20 -5.52 -14.18 14.24
CA ARG A 20 -6.60 -13.41 13.63
C ARG A 20 -7.80 -13.37 14.58
N GLN A 21 -8.05 -12.22 15.18
CA GLN A 21 -9.20 -11.99 16.06
C GLN A 21 -10.30 -11.25 15.29
N PRO A 22 -11.55 -11.76 15.24
CA PRO A 22 -12.65 -11.04 14.63
C PRO A 22 -13.04 -9.80 15.45
N ILE A 23 -13.48 -8.76 14.76
CA ILE A 23 -14.11 -7.56 15.31
C ILE A 23 -15.36 -7.24 14.48
N ASP A 24 -16.22 -6.33 14.96
CA ASP A 24 -17.50 -5.98 14.33
C ASP A 24 -17.41 -5.78 12.80
N GLU A 25 -16.38 -5.07 12.34
CA GLU A 25 -16.15 -4.79 10.92
C GLU A 25 -14.81 -5.32 10.39
N GLY A 26 -14.39 -6.52 10.79
CA GLY A 26 -13.23 -7.17 10.19
C GLY A 26 -12.38 -7.98 11.17
N PHE A 27 -11.06 -7.77 11.12
CA PHE A 27 -10.11 -8.56 11.89
C PHE A 27 -8.98 -7.71 12.49
N ILE A 28 -8.59 -8.00 13.72
CA ILE A 28 -7.27 -7.66 14.24
C ILE A 28 -6.33 -8.83 13.96
N ILE A 29 -5.33 -8.61 13.12
CA ILE A 29 -4.36 -9.62 12.70
C ILE A 29 -3.03 -9.33 13.39
N THR A 30 -2.47 -10.33 14.08
CA THR A 30 -1.15 -10.23 14.69
C THR A 30 -0.10 -10.71 13.71
N VAL A 31 0.81 -9.82 13.33
CA VAL A 31 1.96 -10.10 12.45
C VAL A 31 3.23 -10.08 13.29
N VAL A 32 4.06 -11.10 13.13
CA VAL A 32 5.41 -11.16 13.72
C VAL A 32 6.44 -10.90 12.63
N VAL A 33 7.40 -10.03 12.92
CA VAL A 33 8.60 -9.87 12.11
C VAL A 33 9.73 -10.67 12.73
N ASN A 34 10.22 -11.67 12.02
CA ASN A 34 11.36 -12.48 12.42
C ASN A 34 12.64 -11.84 11.86
N THR A 35 13.34 -11.06 12.69
CA THR A 35 14.68 -10.59 12.35
C THR A 35 15.71 -11.49 13.03
N ARG A 36 16.93 -11.62 12.46
CA ARG A 36 18.02 -12.51 12.94
C ARG A 36 18.20 -12.56 14.46
N ASN A 37 17.91 -11.47 15.19
CA ASN A 37 18.14 -11.38 16.64
C ASN A 37 16.90 -10.98 17.47
N LYS A 38 15.73 -10.69 16.85
CA LYS A 38 14.51 -10.23 17.58
C LYS A 38 13.23 -10.59 16.82
N SER A 39 12.20 -11.03 17.54
CA SER A 39 10.83 -11.11 17.04
C SER A 39 10.01 -9.94 17.59
N LYS A 40 9.39 -9.16 16.71
CA LYS A 40 8.51 -8.05 17.10
C LYS A 40 7.10 -8.32 16.60
N LYS A 41 6.12 -8.22 17.50
CA LYS A 41 4.70 -8.30 17.17
C LYS A 41 4.16 -6.93 16.75
N ARG A 42 3.27 -6.94 15.77
CA ARG A 42 2.48 -5.78 15.32
C ARG A 42 1.05 -6.21 15.10
N GLN A 43 0.13 -5.28 15.31
CA GLN A 43 -1.28 -5.50 15.05
C GLN A 43 -1.67 -4.75 13.79
N VAL A 44 -2.47 -5.42 12.96
CA VAL A 44 -3.05 -4.86 11.74
C VAL A 44 -4.56 -5.01 11.84
N ALA A 45 -5.27 -3.89 11.90
CA ALA A 45 -6.72 -3.87 11.75
C ALA A 45 -7.04 -3.94 10.26
N TYR A 46 -7.76 -4.98 9.83
CA TYR A 46 -8.10 -5.25 8.43
C TYR A 46 -9.61 -5.31 8.24
N LYS A 47 -10.13 -4.50 7.30
CA LYS A 47 -11.53 -4.46 6.90
C LYS A 47 -11.70 -5.18 5.54
N PRO A 48 -12.41 -6.32 5.49
CA PRO A 48 -12.59 -7.07 4.25
C PRO A 48 -13.40 -6.36 3.17
N CYS A 49 -14.38 -5.52 3.53
CA CYS A 49 -15.32 -4.90 2.60
C CYS A 49 -14.66 -3.99 1.54
N ASN A 50 -13.51 -3.42 1.89
CA ASN A 50 -12.78 -2.48 1.04
C ASN A 50 -11.27 -2.75 1.03
N HIS A 51 -10.82 -3.87 1.59
CA HIS A 51 -9.41 -4.25 1.74
C HIS A 51 -8.53 -3.21 2.47
N MET A 52 -9.14 -2.39 3.32
CA MET A 52 -8.42 -1.38 4.10
C MET A 52 -7.71 -2.04 5.29
N ALA A 53 -6.47 -1.64 5.52
CA ALA A 53 -5.61 -2.14 6.57
C ALA A 53 -4.88 -0.99 7.27
N HIS A 54 -4.89 -0.99 8.60
CA HIS A 54 -4.16 -0.06 9.45
C HIS A 54 -3.22 -0.82 10.37
N CYS A 55 -1.94 -0.45 10.38
CA CYS A 55 -0.95 -1.09 11.23
C CYS A 55 -0.54 -0.17 12.37
N SER A 56 -0.31 -0.75 13.55
CA SER A 56 0.18 -0.01 14.71
C SER A 56 1.56 0.66 14.52
N CYS A 57 2.29 0.34 13.45
CA CYS A 57 3.56 1.01 13.12
C CYS A 57 3.39 2.38 12.45
N LYS A 58 2.18 2.73 11.98
CA LYS A 58 1.82 4.02 11.38
C LYS A 58 2.68 4.47 10.17
N MET A 59 3.25 3.53 9.42
CA MET A 59 4.19 3.85 8.33
C MET A 59 3.49 4.48 7.13
N VAL A 60 2.21 4.14 6.89
CA VAL A 60 1.44 4.76 5.81
C VAL A 60 1.20 6.24 6.14
N GLU A 61 0.88 6.53 7.39
CA GLU A 61 0.62 7.88 7.89
C GLU A 61 1.92 8.73 7.95
N CYS A 62 3.05 8.13 8.33
CA CYS A 62 4.32 8.84 8.49
C CYS A 62 5.12 8.95 7.18
N GLU A 63 5.16 7.92 6.35
CA GLU A 63 6.00 7.86 5.13
C GLU A 63 5.18 7.75 3.84
N GLY A 64 3.86 7.62 3.93
CA GLY A 64 2.99 7.46 2.77
C GLY A 64 3.13 6.10 2.09
N ILE A 65 3.89 5.14 2.66
CA ILE A 65 4.13 3.82 2.06
C ILE A 65 3.58 2.70 2.92
N LEU A 66 3.12 1.64 2.27
CA LEU A 66 2.70 0.43 2.96
C LEU A 66 3.88 -0.21 3.69
N CYS A 67 3.70 -0.53 4.96
CA CYS A 67 4.66 -1.35 5.70
C CYS A 67 4.52 -2.82 5.31
N SER A 68 5.59 -3.55 5.57
CA SER A 68 5.69 -5.01 5.43
C SER A 68 4.58 -5.77 6.14
N HIS A 69 4.08 -5.29 7.28
CA HIS A 69 2.97 -5.93 7.99
C HIS A 69 1.65 -5.87 7.22
N ILE A 70 1.30 -4.71 6.65
CA ILE A 70 0.09 -4.56 5.83
C ILE A 70 0.23 -5.41 4.57
N LEU A 71 1.39 -5.35 3.90
CA LEU A 71 1.68 -6.14 2.71
C LEU A 71 1.56 -7.65 3.00
N CYS A 72 2.03 -8.12 4.15
CA CYS A 72 1.89 -9.51 4.59
C CYS A 72 0.42 -9.92 4.74
N VAL A 73 -0.41 -9.05 5.33
CA VAL A 73 -1.86 -9.27 5.46
C VAL A 73 -2.55 -9.33 4.10
N LEU A 74 -2.26 -8.37 3.20
CA LEU A 74 -2.86 -8.32 1.86
C LEU A 74 -2.44 -9.54 1.01
N LYS A 75 -1.17 -9.95 1.09
CA LYS A 75 -0.67 -11.19 0.47
C LYS A 75 -1.43 -12.41 0.97
N GLY A 76 -1.67 -12.51 2.28
CA GLY A 76 -2.45 -13.60 2.89
C GLY A 76 -3.94 -13.62 2.49
N LYS A 77 -4.44 -12.55 1.84
CA LYS A 77 -5.78 -12.46 1.25
C LYS A 77 -5.77 -12.70 -0.27
N THR A 78 -4.63 -13.14 -0.82
CA THR A 78 -4.46 -13.53 -2.22
C THR A 78 -4.86 -12.44 -3.22
N LEU A 79 -4.71 -11.17 -2.83
CA LEU A 79 -4.91 -10.05 -3.75
C LEU A 79 -3.82 -10.07 -4.81
N ARG A 80 -4.21 -10.03 -6.09
CA ARG A 80 -3.27 -9.96 -7.23
C ARG A 80 -2.69 -8.56 -7.39
N GLU A 81 -3.44 -7.55 -6.98
CA GLU A 81 -3.11 -6.14 -7.11
C GLU A 81 -3.36 -5.42 -5.78
N LEU A 82 -2.64 -4.33 -5.55
CA LEU A 82 -2.93 -3.47 -4.41
C LEU A 82 -4.24 -2.71 -4.64
N PRO A 83 -5.11 -2.59 -3.62
CA PRO A 83 -6.27 -1.73 -3.71
C PRO A 83 -5.90 -0.29 -4.13
N ASN A 84 -6.70 0.31 -5.01
CA ASN A 84 -6.41 1.62 -5.61
C ASN A 84 -6.14 2.73 -4.57
N HIS A 85 -6.77 2.68 -3.41
CA HIS A 85 -6.57 3.67 -2.34
C HIS A 85 -5.14 3.65 -1.75
N TYR A 86 -4.35 2.61 -2.02
CA TYR A 86 -2.91 2.56 -1.69
C TYR A 86 -2.00 3.03 -2.82
N ILE A 87 -2.51 3.14 -4.05
CA ILE A 87 -1.76 3.59 -5.22
C ILE A 87 -1.93 5.10 -5.34
N VAL A 88 -1.07 5.86 -4.66
CA VAL A 88 -1.10 7.33 -4.78
C VAL A 88 -0.40 7.81 -6.06
N ASN A 89 -0.84 8.95 -6.61
CA ASN A 89 -0.40 9.46 -7.92
C ASN A 89 1.12 9.45 -8.15
N ARG A 90 1.93 9.71 -7.12
CA ARG A 90 3.40 9.70 -7.21
C ARG A 90 4.01 8.35 -7.66
N TRP A 91 3.24 7.26 -7.59
CA TRP A 91 3.65 5.91 -8.02
C TRP A 91 3.11 5.51 -9.39
N THR A 92 2.29 6.36 -9.99
CA THR A 92 1.69 6.09 -11.30
C THR A 92 2.51 6.77 -12.39
N LYS A 93 2.36 6.35 -13.64
CA LYS A 93 2.89 7.10 -14.79
C LYS A 93 2.34 8.53 -14.85
N MET A 94 1.17 8.77 -14.24
CA MET A 94 0.57 10.09 -14.10
C MET A 94 1.38 11.02 -13.19
N ALA A 95 2.34 10.52 -12.42
CA ALA A 95 3.23 11.37 -11.62
C ALA A 95 4.05 12.37 -12.48
N ALA A 96 4.35 12.00 -13.72
CA ALA A 96 5.05 12.87 -14.67
C ALA A 96 4.13 13.90 -15.33
N TYR A 97 2.81 13.66 -15.30
CA TYR A 97 1.82 14.57 -15.83
C TYR A 97 1.54 15.63 -14.76
N LYS A 98 2.07 16.84 -14.95
CA LYS A 98 1.60 17.99 -14.18
C LYS A 98 0.21 18.35 -14.72
N PRO A 99 -0.88 18.18 -13.97
CA PRO A 99 -2.14 18.81 -14.36
C PRO A 99 -1.88 20.31 -14.48
N VAL A 100 -2.07 20.86 -15.69
CA VAL A 100 -2.00 22.29 -15.91
C VAL A 100 -3.36 22.82 -15.47
N PHE A 101 -3.35 23.58 -14.38
CA PHE A 101 -4.51 24.32 -13.95
C PHE A 101 -4.42 25.74 -14.52
N ASP A 102 -5.53 26.26 -15.03
CA ASP A 102 -5.62 27.69 -15.35
C ASP A 102 -5.60 28.55 -14.07
N VAL A 103 -5.52 29.87 -14.23
CA VAL A 103 -5.63 30.87 -13.15
C VAL A 103 -6.92 30.67 -12.33
N ASP A 104 -7.97 30.16 -12.96
CA ASP A 104 -9.25 29.81 -12.32
C ASP A 104 -9.30 28.36 -11.78
N CYS A 105 -8.15 27.70 -11.62
CA CYS A 105 -8.04 26.33 -11.11
C CYS A 105 -8.81 25.24 -11.91
N THR A 106 -9.16 25.52 -13.17
CA THR A 106 -9.81 24.54 -14.04
C THR A 106 -8.74 23.62 -14.66
N LEU A 107 -8.98 22.31 -14.65
CA LEU A 107 -8.08 21.31 -15.22
C LEU A 107 -8.04 21.42 -16.74
N LEU A 108 -6.89 21.76 -17.31
CA LEU A 108 -6.67 21.74 -18.75
C LEU A 108 -6.26 20.31 -19.15
N GLU A 109 -7.14 19.59 -19.85
CA GLU A 109 -6.80 18.30 -20.44
C GLU A 109 -5.79 18.50 -21.58
N GLY A 110 -4.52 18.18 -21.33
CA GLY A 110 -3.48 18.18 -22.36
C GLY A 110 -3.72 17.04 -23.35
N ARG A 111 -4.01 17.37 -24.61
CA ARG A 111 -4.05 16.41 -25.73
C ARG A 111 -2.66 15.78 -25.92
N SER A 112 -2.53 14.48 -25.68
CA SER A 112 -1.43 13.70 -26.26
C SER A 112 -1.83 13.32 -27.69
N GLN A 113 -1.34 14.04 -28.69
CA GLN A 113 -1.31 13.51 -30.06
C GLN A 113 -0.30 12.36 -30.05
N ILE A 114 -0.77 11.14 -30.26
CA ILE A 114 0.05 10.05 -30.76
C ILE A 114 -0.04 10.19 -32.28
N GLU A 115 1.03 10.67 -32.91
CA GLU A 115 1.20 10.55 -34.36
C GLU A 115 1.32 9.06 -34.70
N GLN A 116 0.40 8.58 -35.54
CA GLN A 116 0.59 7.37 -36.33
C GLN A 116 1.53 7.74 -37.48
N GLU A 117 2.66 7.07 -37.60
CA GLU A 117 3.43 7.01 -38.84
C GLU A 117 3.42 5.56 -39.35
N ASP A 118 3.31 5.47 -40.68
CA ASP A 118 2.90 4.34 -41.52
C ASP A 118 3.82 3.09 -41.50
#